data_AF-A0A1H3HYX7-F1
#
_entry.id   AF-A0A1H3HYX7-F1
#
_cell.length_a   1.000
_cell.length_b   1.000
_cell.length_c   1.000
_cell.angle_alpha   90.00
_cell.angle_beta   90.00
_cell.angle_gamma   90.00
#
_symmetry.space_group_name_H-M   'P 1'
#
loop_
_entity.id
_entity.type
_entity.pdbx_description
1 polymer ?
#
loop_
_entity_poly.entity_id
_entity_poly.type
_entity_poly.pdbx_seq_one_letter_code
_entity_poly.pdbx_strand_id
1 'polypeptide(L)'
;MHKSFDIAIGRCQSLTEKEVVVELDTAMVSRLVPGHPWHRSGTSKLKLAIELCSAQRPPQPGCETFLNRDAILKNPSGRFDLLGDGQFIAVRLKALAANTEPEMLEPAPKLNWAERRVTRSHRG
;
A
#
# COMPACT_ATOMS: atom_id res chain seq x y z
N MET A 1 -7.62 19.83 2.39
CA MET A 1 -6.24 19.39 2.04
C MET A 1 -6.19 17.88 2.15
N HIS A 2 -6.20 17.14 1.03
CA HIS A 2 -5.86 15.71 1.08
C HIS A 2 -4.37 15.61 1.39
N LYS A 3 -4.00 15.10 2.57
CA LYS A 3 -2.62 14.71 2.86
C LYS A 3 -2.28 13.56 1.92
N SER A 4 -1.37 13.78 0.97
CA SER A 4 -0.81 12.69 0.16
C SER A 4 0.00 11.78 1.08
N PHE A 5 -0.23 10.48 0.99
CA PHE A 5 0.45 9.46 1.78
C PHE A 5 1.24 8.56 0.84
N ASP A 6 2.38 8.06 1.30
CA ASP A 6 3.17 7.09 0.53
C ASP A 6 2.62 5.68 0.70
N ILE A 7 2.90 4.83 -0.29
CA ILE A 7 2.44 3.44 -0.34
C ILE A 7 3.63 2.55 0.05
N ALA A 8 3.54 1.85 1.19
CA ALA A 8 4.47 0.79 1.55
C ALA A 8 4.24 -0.42 0.63
N ILE A 9 5.30 -1.02 0.09
CA ILE A 9 5.18 -2.07 -0.92
C ILE A 9 5.99 -3.35 -0.67
N GLY A 10 6.89 -3.33 0.30
CA GLY A 10 7.79 -4.42 0.62
C GLY A 10 9.25 -3.99 0.70
N ARG A 11 10.15 -4.97 0.80
CA ARG A 11 11.55 -4.76 1.14
C ARG A 11 12.40 -4.42 -0.08
N CYS A 12 13.18 -3.35 0.01
CA CYS A 12 14.18 -3.01 -1.00
C CYS A 12 15.28 -4.09 -1.01
N GLN A 13 15.44 -4.79 -2.13
CA GLN A 13 16.52 -5.75 -2.33
C GLN A 13 17.78 -5.07 -2.81
N SER A 14 17.66 -4.19 -3.81
CA SER A 14 18.80 -3.46 -4.37
C SER A 14 18.37 -2.14 -4.99
N LEU A 15 19.34 -1.23 -5.09
CA LEU A 15 19.16 0.11 -5.60
C LEU A 15 20.30 0.45 -6.56
N THR A 16 19.97 1.11 -7.65
CA THR A 16 20.90 1.76 -8.58
C THR A 16 20.53 3.24 -8.70
N GLU A 17 21.28 4.02 -9.46
CA GLU A 17 20.98 5.44 -9.71
C GLU A 17 19.61 5.69 -10.36
N LYS A 18 19.06 4.69 -11.07
CA LYS A 18 17.84 4.85 -11.87
C LYS A 18 16.71 3.90 -11.48
N GLU A 19 17.03 2.75 -10.91
CA GLU A 19 16.08 1.66 -10.68
C GLU A 19 16.21 1.11 -9.26
N VAL A 20 15.08 0.76 -8.66
CA VAL A 20 14.99 0.00 -7.41
C VAL A 20 14.39 -1.38 -7.68
N VAL A 21 14.89 -2.40 -7.00
CA VAL A 21 14.34 -3.76 -6.99
C VAL A 21 13.74 -4.02 -5.61
N VAL A 22 12.47 -4.36 -5.57
CA VAL A 22 11.71 -4.56 -4.33
C VAL A 22 11.15 -5.97 -4.29
N GLU A 23 11.37 -6.66 -3.18
CA GLU A 23 10.67 -7.88 -2.81
C GLU A 23 9.28 -7.49 -2.30
N LEU A 24 8.24 -7.84 -3.05
CA LEU A 24 6.88 -7.38 -2.77
C LEU A 24 6.24 -8.15 -1.61
N ASP A 25 5.48 -7.41 -0.81
CA ASP A 25 4.53 -8.00 0.12
C ASP A 25 3.40 -8.72 -0.62
N THR A 26 2.87 -9.80 -0.03
CA THR A 26 1.72 -10.53 -0.59
C THR A 26 0.56 -9.61 -0.95
N ALA A 27 0.28 -8.59 -0.13
CA ALA A 27 -0.81 -7.66 -0.41
C ALA A 27 -0.60 -6.88 -1.72
N MET A 28 0.65 -6.52 -2.04
CA MET A 28 0.97 -5.82 -3.28
C MET A 28 0.92 -6.76 -4.49
N VAL A 29 1.38 -8.00 -4.33
CA VAL A 29 1.25 -9.04 -5.36
C VAL A 29 -0.23 -9.25 -5.73
N SER A 30 -1.11 -9.39 -4.73
CA SER A 30 -2.55 -9.55 -4.94
C SER A 30 -3.21 -8.36 -5.64
N ARG A 31 -2.68 -7.15 -5.49
CA ARG A 31 -3.15 -5.96 -6.22
C ARG A 31 -2.72 -5.99 -7.69
N LEU A 32 -1.50 -6.44 -7.99
CA LEU A 32 -0.97 -6.49 -9.35
C LEU A 32 -1.51 -7.67 -10.16
N VAL A 33 -1.72 -8.82 -9.53
CA VAL A 33 -2.24 -10.03 -10.18
C VAL A 33 -3.38 -10.63 -9.32
N PRO A 34 -4.58 -10.05 -9.37
CA PRO A 34 -5.72 -10.55 -8.62
C PRO A 34 -6.06 -11.99 -9.02
N GLY A 35 -6.41 -12.82 -8.03
CA GLY A 35 -6.84 -14.21 -8.27
C GLY A 35 -5.71 -15.20 -8.55
N HIS A 36 -4.44 -14.78 -8.52
CA HIS A 36 -3.33 -15.72 -8.59
C HIS A 36 -3.22 -16.51 -7.27
N PRO A 37 -3.04 -17.84 -7.31
CA PRO A 37 -2.86 -18.64 -6.10
C PRO A 37 -1.64 -18.15 -5.31
N TRP A 38 -1.78 -18.16 -3.99
CA TRP A 38 -0.85 -17.54 -3.04
C TRP A 38 0.60 -18.02 -3.25
N HIS A 39 1.50 -17.10 -3.58
CA HIS A 39 2.95 -17.31 -3.53
C HIS A 39 3.52 -16.78 -2.20
N ARG A 40 4.63 -17.39 -1.74
CA ARG A 40 5.30 -16.96 -0.52
C ARG A 40 5.72 -15.50 -0.63
N SER A 41 5.49 -14.72 0.43
CA SER A 41 5.99 -13.34 0.51
C SER A 41 7.51 -13.30 0.26
N GLY A 42 7.97 -12.28 -0.45
CA GLY A 42 9.40 -12.06 -0.71
C GLY A 42 10.00 -12.83 -1.89
N THR A 43 9.23 -13.67 -2.62
CA THR A 43 9.71 -14.26 -3.87
C THR A 43 9.52 -13.33 -5.05
N SER A 44 8.35 -12.67 -5.12
CA SER A 44 8.02 -11.79 -6.23
C SER A 44 8.81 -10.48 -6.16
N LYS A 45 9.36 -10.06 -7.30
CA LYS A 45 10.21 -8.87 -7.41
C LYS A 45 9.59 -7.83 -8.32
N LEU A 46 9.64 -6.58 -7.91
CA LEU A 46 9.24 -5.44 -8.72
C LEU A 46 10.45 -4.54 -8.98
N LYS A 47 10.69 -4.26 -10.26
CA LYS A 47 11.65 -3.26 -10.72
C LYS A 47 10.90 -2.01 -11.18
N LEU A 48 11.31 -0.85 -10.68
CA LEU A 48 10.68 0.42 -11.00
C LEU A 48 11.69 1.57 -10.90
N ALA A 49 11.38 2.68 -11.58
CA ALA A 49 12.25 3.85 -11.60
C ALA A 49 12.29 4.53 -10.22
N ILE A 50 13.48 4.93 -9.77
CA ILE A 50 13.68 5.52 -8.43
C ILE A 50 12.84 6.80 -8.21
N GLU A 51 12.52 7.53 -9.28
CA GLU A 51 11.67 8.72 -9.26
C GLU A 51 10.21 8.44 -8.83
N LEU A 52 9.78 7.17 -8.85
CA LEU A 52 8.47 6.75 -8.38
C LEU A 52 8.45 6.48 -6.85
N CYS A 53 9.60 6.43 -6.21
CA CYS A 53 9.72 6.24 -4.77
C CYS A 53 9.37 7.53 -4.00
N SER A 54 9.07 7.38 -2.71
CA SER A 54 8.82 8.51 -1.81
C SER A 54 10.09 9.35 -1.65
N ALA A 55 9.96 10.67 -1.83
CA ALA A 55 11.02 11.62 -1.49
C ALA A 55 11.18 11.79 0.03
N GLN A 56 10.11 11.55 0.80
CA GLN A 56 10.14 11.64 2.27
C GLN A 56 10.79 10.41 2.91
N ARG A 57 10.63 9.24 2.26
CA ARG A 57 11.13 7.94 2.70
C ARG A 57 11.86 7.28 1.55
N PRO A 58 13.09 7.72 1.24
CA PRO A 58 13.86 7.19 0.13
C PRO A 58 14.17 5.70 0.34
N PRO A 59 14.25 4.90 -0.75
CA PRO A 59 14.52 3.47 -0.65
C PRO A 59 15.94 3.22 -0.12
N GLN A 60 16.07 2.23 0.75
CA GLN A 60 17.37 1.78 1.29
C GLN A 60 17.42 0.25 1.25
N PRO A 61 18.51 -0.37 0.76
CA PRO A 61 18.64 -1.83 0.74
C PRO A 61 18.39 -2.46 2.11
N GLY A 62 17.57 -3.51 2.15
CA GLY A 62 17.17 -4.22 3.37
C GLY A 62 16.00 -3.57 4.13
N CYS A 63 15.60 -2.34 3.80
CA CYS A 63 14.52 -1.62 4.46
C CYS A 63 13.21 -1.67 3.65
N GLU A 64 12.12 -1.25 4.29
CA GLU A 64 10.82 -1.06 3.65
C GLU A 64 10.88 0.02 2.57
N THR A 65 10.26 -0.22 1.42
CA THR A 65 10.19 0.72 0.29
C THR A 65 8.84 1.42 0.25
N PHE A 66 8.88 2.73 0.09
CA PHE A 66 7.69 3.56 -0.01
C PHE A 66 7.60 4.21 -1.40
N LEU A 67 6.43 4.19 -2.02
CA LEU A 67 6.15 4.83 -3.31
C LEU A 67 5.40 6.15 -3.15
N ASN A 68 5.71 7.10 -4.02
CA ASN A 68 4.94 8.33 -4.16
C ASN A 68 3.59 8.01 -4.81
N ARG A 69 2.50 8.14 -4.05
CA ARG A 69 1.14 7.82 -4.53
C ARG A 69 0.77 8.57 -5.80
N ASP A 70 1.04 9.87 -5.85
CA ASP A 70 0.63 10.72 -6.98
C ASP A 70 1.38 10.34 -8.26
N ALA A 71 2.65 9.93 -8.15
CA ALA A 71 3.42 9.39 -9.27
C ALA A 71 2.83 8.05 -9.76
N ILE A 72 2.45 7.16 -8.84
CA ILE A 72 1.86 5.86 -9.17
C ILE A 72 0.46 5.98 -9.78
N LEU A 73 -0.35 6.95 -9.33
CA LEU A 73 -1.69 7.20 -9.88
C LEU A 73 -1.67 7.66 -11.35
N LYS A 74 -0.56 8.22 -11.84
CA LYS A 74 -0.32 8.51 -13.27
C LYS A 74 -0.15 7.24 -14.12
N ASN A 75 -0.22 6.06 -13.49
CA ASN A 75 -0.14 4.75 -14.12
C ASN A 75 1.16 4.45 -14.90
N PRO A 76 2.34 4.70 -14.30
CA PRO A 76 3.62 4.35 -14.90
C PRO A 76 3.74 2.83 -15.07
N SER A 77 4.71 2.42 -15.87
CA SER A 77 5.08 1.01 -16.02
C SER A 77 6.22 0.62 -15.07
N GLY A 78 6.19 -0.62 -14.59
CA GLY A 78 7.31 -1.28 -13.94
C GLY A 78 7.54 -2.66 -14.56
N ARG A 79 8.52 -3.40 -14.06
CA ARG A 79 8.76 -4.79 -14.46
C ARG A 79 8.58 -5.71 -13.26
N PHE A 80 7.72 -6.71 -13.40
CA PHE A 80 7.32 -7.62 -12.33
C PHE A 80 7.76 -9.04 -12.65
N ASP A 81 8.45 -9.66 -11.70
CA ASP A 81 8.77 -11.08 -11.67
C ASP A 81 7.91 -11.70 -10.57
N LEU A 82 6.91 -12.47 -10.98
CA LEU A 82 5.94 -13.07 -10.07
C LEU A 82 6.56 -14.23 -9.27
N LEU A 83 7.45 -15.00 -9.90
CA LEU A 83 7.96 -16.26 -9.34
C LEU A 83 9.31 -16.09 -8.61
N GLY A 84 10.00 -14.98 -8.84
CA GLY A 84 11.35 -14.75 -8.34
C GLY A 84 12.43 -15.48 -9.14
N ASP A 85 12.12 -15.90 -10.37
CA ASP A 85 13.01 -16.68 -11.24
C ASP A 85 13.82 -15.82 -12.21
N GLY A 86 13.65 -14.49 -12.15
CA GLY A 86 14.30 -13.52 -13.02
C GLY A 86 13.53 -13.22 -14.31
N GLN A 87 12.35 -13.82 -14.53
CA GLN A 87 11.51 -13.51 -15.68
C GLN A 87 10.60 -12.31 -15.41
N PHE A 88 10.97 -11.17 -15.97
CA PHE A 88 10.29 -9.91 -15.75
C PHE A 88 9.31 -9.57 -16.88
N ILE A 89 8.04 -9.38 -16.54
CA ILE A 89 7.00 -8.87 -17.44
C ILE A 89 6.68 -7.39 -17.17
N ALA A 90 6.29 -6.63 -18.19
CA ALA A 90 5.86 -5.25 -18.00
C ALA A 90 4.48 -5.19 -17.34
N VAL A 91 4.32 -4.36 -16.31
CA VAL A 91 3.05 -4.18 -15.59
C VAL A 91 2.73 -2.69 -15.41
N ARG A 92 1.44 -2.39 -15.27
CA ARG A 92 0.93 -1.05 -14.94
C ARG A 92 0.79 -0.90 -13.42
N LEU A 93 1.32 0.19 -12.86
CA LEU A 93 1.48 0.32 -11.42
C LEU A 93 0.30 0.97 -10.70
N LYS A 94 -0.70 1.52 -11.42
CA LYS A 94 -1.85 2.20 -10.79
C LYS A 94 -2.60 1.32 -9.78
N ALA A 95 -2.61 0.00 -9.99
CA ALA A 95 -3.24 -0.95 -9.08
C ALA A 95 -2.60 -0.97 -7.67
N LEU A 96 -1.32 -0.59 -7.54
CA LEU A 96 -0.65 -0.48 -6.23
C LEU A 96 -1.24 0.66 -5.38
N ALA A 97 -1.74 1.72 -6.01
CA ALA A 97 -2.36 2.85 -5.32
C ALA A 97 -3.88 2.69 -5.12
N ALA A 98 -4.49 1.67 -5.72
CA ALA A 98 -5.93 1.42 -5.57
C ALA A 98 -6.26 1.07 -4.11
N ASN A 99 -7.44 1.50 -3.64
CA ASN A 99 -7.96 1.21 -2.29
C ASN A 99 -7.01 1.57 -1.13
N THR A 100 -6.14 2.56 -1.34
CA THR A 100 -5.19 3.00 -0.30
C THR A 100 -5.70 4.24 0.44
N GLU A 101 -6.86 4.78 0.07
CA GLU A 101 -7.48 5.86 0.84
C GLU A 101 -7.93 5.32 2.19
N PRO A 102 -7.42 5.86 3.31
CA PRO A 102 -7.89 5.46 4.62
C PRO A 102 -9.37 5.84 4.73
N GLU A 103 -10.22 4.85 5.00
CA GLU A 103 -11.60 5.12 5.40
C GLU A 103 -11.54 5.90 6.72
N MET A 104 -11.89 7.18 6.68
CA MET A 104 -12.00 7.96 7.90
C MET A 104 -13.20 7.45 8.67
N LEU A 105 -12.96 6.72 9.76
CA LEU A 105 -14.01 6.40 10.72
C LEU A 105 -14.56 7.72 11.24
N GLU A 106 -15.84 7.99 11.00
CA GLU A 106 -16.51 9.12 11.64
C GLU A 106 -16.40 8.96 13.17
N PRO A 107 -16.06 10.02 13.91
CA PRO A 107 -15.95 9.94 15.35
C PRO A 107 -17.29 9.48 15.92
N ALA A 108 -17.27 8.37 16.68
CA ALA A 108 -18.47 7.81 17.28
C ALA A 108 -19.20 8.91 18.10
N PRO A 109 -20.53 9.06 17.93
CA PRO A 109 -21.29 10.05 18.68
C PRO A 109 -21.10 9.77 20.18
N LYS A 110 -20.66 10.79 20.91
CA LYS A 110 -20.51 10.73 22.37
C LYS A 110 -21.88 10.42 22.97
N LEU A 111 -22.11 9.18 23.37
CA LEU A 111 -23.25 8.81 24.21
C LEU A 111 -23.16 9.64 25.50
N ASN A 112 -24.07 10.60 25.65
CA ASN A 112 -24.23 11.28 26.92
C ASN A 112 -24.69 10.22 27.93
N TRP A 113 -24.00 10.13 29.07
CA TRP A 113 -24.35 9.21 30.15
C TRP A 113 -25.51 9.73 31.02
N ALA A 114 -26.12 10.87 30.65
CA ALA A 114 -27.09 11.59 31.46
C ALA A 114 -28.55 11.10 31.27
N GLU A 115 -28.89 10.47 30.15
CA GLU A 115 -30.29 10.06 29.88
C GLU A 115 -30.72 8.74 30.54
N ARG A 116 -29.81 7.99 31.18
CA ARG A 116 -30.16 6.69 31.80
C ARG A 116 -30.84 6.76 33.18
N ARG A 117 -31.11 7.95 33.74
CA ARG A 117 -31.68 8.06 35.11
C ARG A 117 -33.12 8.59 35.22
N VAL A 118 -33.88 8.72 34.13
CA VAL A 118 -35.23 9.36 34.21
C VAL A 118 -36.40 8.46 33.81
N THR A 119 -36.22 7.17 33.56
CA THR A 119 -37.36 6.25 33.28
C THR A 119 -37.39 5.06 34.23
N ARG A 120 -37.41 5.33 35.53
CA ARG A 120 -37.92 4.37 36.52
C ARG A 120 -38.57 5.09 37.70
N SER A 121 -39.54 5.95 37.40
CA SER A 121 -40.54 6.34 38.38
C SER A 121 -41.84 6.70 37.66
N HIS A 122 -42.92 6.07 38.13
CA HIS A 122 -44.36 6.38 37.97
C HIS A 122 -45.25 5.47 37.09
N ARG A 123 -46.24 4.92 37.82
CA ARG A 123 -47.55 4.34 37.46
C ARG A 123 -47.55 2.88 36.96
N GLY A 124 -48.22 1.94 37.62
CA GLY A 124 -49.15 2.03 38.76
C GLY A 124 -49.41 0.66 39.37
#